data_AF-A0A1R3WG99-F1
#
_entry.id   AF-A0A1R3WG99-F1
#
_cell.length_a   1.000
_cell.length_b   1.000
_cell.length_c   1.000
_cell.angle_alpha   90.00
_cell.angle_beta   90.00
_cell.angle_gamma   90.00
#
_symmetry.space_group_name_H-M   'P 1'
#
loop_
_entity.id
_entity.type
_entity.pdbx_description
1 polymer ?
#
loop_
_entity_poly.entity_id
_entity_poly.type
_entity_poly.pdbx_seq_one_letter_code
_entity_poly.pdbx_strand_id
1 'polypeptide(L)'
;MSMATTIAIVPLIFLALGLLVGFGAGRYLAPKAGATLLGLAVLIGLVLIVRLVMVGPGDEEDAFIPFIGLNAAVFPAIFAGIMGWLGGRALLRRAAA
;
A
#
# COMPACT_ATOMS: atom_id res chain seq x y z
N MET A 1 10.23 5.69 -20.54
CA MET A 1 9.52 4.39 -20.59
C MET A 1 8.25 4.58 -21.40
N SER A 2 7.75 3.55 -22.10
CA SER A 2 6.43 3.67 -22.74
C SER A 2 5.33 3.59 -21.68
N MET A 3 4.17 4.20 -21.93
CA MET A 3 3.03 4.19 -21.00
C MET A 3 2.59 2.76 -20.66
N ALA A 4 2.61 1.85 -21.66
CA ALA A 4 2.35 0.43 -21.45
C ALA A 4 3.33 -0.23 -20.46
N THR A 5 4.62 0.11 -20.54
CA THR A 5 5.63 -0.38 -19.59
C THR A 5 5.42 0.21 -18.19
N THR A 6 5.04 1.49 -18.08
CA THR A 6 4.72 2.13 -16.80
C THR A 6 3.54 1.42 -16.10
N ILE A 7 2.45 1.18 -16.84
CA ILE A 7 1.25 0.50 -16.32
C ILE A 7 1.55 -0.94 -15.89
N ALA A 8 2.44 -1.65 -16.60
CA ALA A 8 2.77 -3.04 -16.29
C ALA A 8 3.77 -3.18 -15.12
N ILE A 9 4.79 -2.31 -15.04
CA ILE A 9 5.93 -2.51 -14.14
C ILE A 9 5.81 -1.71 -12.84
N VAL A 10 5.34 -0.47 -12.89
CA VAL A 10 5.28 0.40 -11.69
C VAL A 10 4.44 -0.22 -10.57
N PRO A 11 3.26 -0.83 -10.82
CA PRO A 11 2.52 -1.51 -9.77
C PRO A 11 3.32 -2.65 -9.12
N LEU A 12 4.07 -3.43 -9.90
CA LEU A 12 4.85 -4.55 -9.36
C LEU A 12 5.99 -4.07 -8.46
N ILE A 13 6.68 -2.99 -8.85
CA ILE A 13 7.73 -2.37 -8.03
C ILE A 13 7.12 -1.85 -6.72
N PHE A 14 6.01 -1.13 -6.81
CA PHE A 14 5.33 -0.56 -5.65
C PHE A 14 4.80 -1.64 -4.71
N LEU A 15 4.30 -2.75 -5.25
CA LEU A 15 3.92 -3.94 -4.48
C LEU A 15 5.08 -4.52 -3.69
N ALA A 16 6.21 -4.77 -4.36
CA ALA A 16 7.38 -5.31 -3.70
C ALA A 16 7.86 -4.38 -2.58
N LEU A 17 7.98 -3.07 -2.85
CA LEU A 17 8.40 -2.08 -1.87
C LEU A 17 7.41 -1.96 -0.70
N GLY A 18 6.11 -1.91 -0.99
CA GLY A 18 5.06 -1.82 0.00
C GLY A 18 5.10 -3.02 0.95
N LEU A 19 5.16 -4.24 0.40
CA LEU A 19 5.25 -5.47 1.19
C LEU A 19 6.50 -5.49 2.09
N LEU A 20 7.67 -5.15 1.56
CA LEU A 20 8.92 -5.15 2.32
C LEU A 20 8.91 -4.14 3.47
N VAL A 21 8.51 -2.89 3.17
CA VAL A 21 8.44 -1.81 4.17
C VAL A 21 7.39 -2.14 5.22
N GLY A 22 6.21 -2.57 4.78
CA GLY A 22 5.11 -2.96 5.65
C GLY A 22 5.52 -4.06 6.61
N PHE A 23 6.05 -5.17 6.09
CA PHE A 23 6.47 -6.30 6.91
C PHE A 23 7.55 -5.91 7.93
N GLY A 24 8.58 -5.16 7.50
CA GLY A 24 9.67 -4.71 8.38
C GLY A 24 9.21 -3.71 9.45
N ALA A 25 8.29 -2.81 9.12
CA ALA A 25 7.71 -1.83 10.04
C ALA A 25 6.62 -2.43 10.94
N GLY A 26 6.02 -3.56 10.54
CA GLY A 26 4.93 -4.23 11.25
C GLY A 26 5.24 -4.56 12.70
N ARG A 27 6.51 -4.84 13.03
CA ARG A 27 6.94 -5.06 14.42
C ARG A 27 6.69 -3.87 15.36
N TYR A 28 6.60 -2.66 14.81
CA TYR A 28 6.36 -1.41 15.53
C TYR A 28 4.93 -0.90 15.41
N LEU A 29 4.12 -1.50 14.52
CA LEU A 29 2.80 -1.01 14.18
C LEU A 29 1.75 -1.61 15.11
N ALA A 30 1.06 -0.80 15.91
CA ALA A 30 -0.09 -1.27 16.66
C ALA A 30 -1.26 -1.59 15.71
N PRO A 31 -2.10 -2.61 16.00
CA PRO A 31 -3.25 -2.95 15.15
C PRO A 31 -4.23 -1.80 14.95
N LYS A 32 -4.41 -0.98 15.98
CA LYS A 32 -5.22 0.25 15.91
C LYS A 32 -4.66 1.24 14.89
N ALA A 33 -3.34 1.44 14.89
CA ALA A 33 -2.67 2.28 13.90
C ALA A 33 -2.83 1.71 12.47
N GLY A 34 -2.72 0.38 12.31
CA GLY A 34 -2.98 -0.28 11.03
C GLY A 34 -4.41 -0.05 10.51
N ALA A 35 -5.41 -0.17 11.39
CA ALA A 35 -6.81 0.12 11.04
C ALA A 35 -7.03 1.59 10.67
N THR A 36 -6.41 2.54 11.40
CA THR A 36 -6.46 3.97 11.06
C THR A 36 -5.81 4.25 9.71
N LEU A 37 -4.63 3.70 9.44
CA LEU A 37 -3.94 3.84 8.17
C LEU A 37 -4.78 3.27 7.02
N LEU A 38 -5.46 2.15 7.23
CA LEU A 38 -6.36 1.56 6.25
C LEU A 38 -7.54 2.50 5.94
N GLY A 39 -8.18 3.06 6.98
CA GLY A 39 -9.25 4.03 6.82
C GLY A 39 -8.81 5.27 6.04
N LEU A 40 -7.63 5.82 6.35
CA LEU A 40 -7.06 6.95 5.62
C LEU A 40 -6.73 6.59 4.16
N ALA A 41 -6.17 5.41 3.91
CA ALA A 41 -5.88 4.94 2.57
C ALA A 41 -7.15 4.81 1.72
N VAL A 42 -8.26 4.32 2.31
CA VAL A 42 -9.56 4.26 1.62
C VAL A 42 -10.07 5.67 1.28
N LEU A 43 -9.99 6.64 2.21
CA LEU A 43 -10.40 8.01 1.95
C LEU A 43 -9.58 8.66 0.82
N ILE A 44 -8.26 8.47 0.83
CA ILE A 44 -7.38 8.95 -0.25
C ILE A 44 -7.74 8.26 -1.56
N GLY A 45 -8.04 6.96 -1.53
CA GLY A 45 -8.47 6.19 -2.70
C GLY A 45 -9.73 6.74 -3.33
N LEU A 46 -10.73 7.12 -2.53
CA LEU A 46 -11.95 7.76 -3.04
C LEU A 46 -11.63 9.08 -3.76
N VAL A 47 -10.76 9.91 -3.20
CA VAL A 47 -10.33 11.18 -3.84
C VAL A 47 -9.61 10.89 -5.17
N LEU A 48 -8.74 9.89 -5.20
CA LEU A 48 -8.01 9.52 -6.41
C LEU A 48 -8.91 8.91 -7.49
N ILE A 49 -9.93 8.13 -7.12
CA ILE A 49 -10.95 7.61 -8.05
C ILE A 49 -11.71 8.78 -8.69
N VAL A 50 -12.18 9.74 -7.88
CA VAL A 50 -12.87 10.93 -8.40
C VAL A 50 -11.97 11.69 -9.36
N ARG A 51 -10.69 11.89 -9.00
CA ARG A 51 -9.71 12.52 -9.91
C ARG A 51 -9.53 11.75 -11.21
N LEU A 52 -9.37 10.43 -11.16
CA LEU A 52 -9.21 9.60 -12.36
C LEU A 52 -10.42 9.73 -13.31
N VAL A 53 -11.63 9.81 -12.77
CA VAL A 53 -12.85 9.98 -13.57
C VAL A 53 -12.93 11.37 -14.22
N MET A 54 -12.30 12.39 -13.63
CA MET A 54 -12.29 13.76 -14.14
C MET A 54 -11.16 14.06 -15.13
N VAL A 55 -10.24 13.11 -15.35
CA VAL A 55 -9.08 13.30 -16.23
C VAL A 55 -9.48 13.18 -17.70
N GLY A 56 -9.04 14.16 -18.49
CA GLY A 56 -9.20 14.17 -19.94
C GLY A 56 -8.06 13.45 -20.68
N PRO A 57 -8.21 13.25 -22.00
CA PRO A 57 -7.20 12.58 -22.81
C PRO A 57 -5.85 13.31 -22.74
N GLY A 58 -4.78 12.58 -22.44
CA GLY A 58 -3.40 13.11 -22.40
C GLY A 58 -2.85 13.48 -21.01
N ASP A 59 -3.70 13.56 -19.99
CA ASP A 59 -3.31 13.84 -18.58
C ASP A 59 -3.42 12.58 -17.68
N GLU A 60 -3.53 11.40 -18.29
CA GLU A 60 -3.77 10.14 -17.58
C GLU A 60 -2.66 9.81 -16.58
N GLU A 61 -1.40 10.07 -16.93
CA GLU A 61 -0.24 9.68 -16.14
C GLU A 61 -0.20 10.36 -14.75
N ASP A 62 -0.59 11.64 -14.68
CA ASP A 62 -0.60 12.44 -13.44
C ASP A 62 -1.61 11.93 -12.41
N ALA A 63 -2.71 11.32 -12.85
CA ALA A 63 -3.70 10.71 -11.98
C ALA A 63 -3.46 9.21 -11.73
N PHE A 64 -2.85 8.52 -12.71
CA PHE A 64 -2.63 7.08 -12.65
C PHE A 64 -1.52 6.70 -11.66
N ILE A 65 -0.41 7.44 -11.64
CA ILE A 65 0.73 7.14 -10.74
C ILE A 65 0.34 7.19 -9.26
N PRO A 66 -0.36 8.24 -8.76
CA PRO A 66 -0.80 8.27 -7.37
C PRO A 66 -1.75 7.11 -7.02
N PHE A 67 -2.65 6.75 -7.94
CA PHE A 67 -3.58 5.65 -7.74
C PHE A 67 -2.86 4.29 -7.68
N ILE A 68 -1.87 4.06 -8.55
CA ILE A 68 -0.99 2.90 -8.45
C ILE A 68 -0.22 2.93 -7.12
N GLY A 69 0.31 4.09 -6.72
CA GLY A 69 0.93 4.34 -5.41
C GLY A 69 0.12 3.77 -4.27
N LEU A 70 -1.14 4.16 -4.21
CA LEU A 70 -2.04 3.74 -3.15
C LEU A 70 -2.35 2.23 -3.22
N ASN A 71 -2.74 1.72 -4.39
CA ASN A 71 -3.18 0.34 -4.58
C ASN A 71 -2.06 -0.67 -4.47
N ALA A 72 -0.91 -0.35 -5.07
CA ALA A 72 0.20 -1.26 -5.16
C ALA A 72 1.21 -1.07 -4.03
N ALA A 73 1.43 0.11 -3.46
CA ALA A 73 2.36 0.25 -2.33
C ALA A 73 1.63 0.31 -0.97
N VAL A 74 0.73 1.28 -0.79
CA VAL A 74 0.21 1.63 0.54
C VAL A 74 -0.67 0.52 1.12
N PHE A 75 -1.63 0.00 0.36
CA PHE A 75 -2.49 -1.09 0.85
C PHE A 75 -1.68 -2.36 1.17
N PRO A 76 -0.79 -2.85 0.29
CA PRO A 76 0.07 -3.98 0.61
C PRO A 76 1.00 -3.72 1.79
N ALA A 77 1.51 -2.50 1.98
CA ALA A 77 2.32 -2.16 3.15
C ALA A 77 1.53 -2.26 4.46
N ILE A 78 0.31 -1.73 4.49
CA ILE A 78 -0.55 -1.82 5.68
C ILE A 78 -0.87 -3.29 5.99
N PHE A 79 -1.23 -4.06 4.96
CA PHE A 79 -1.53 -5.48 5.10
C PHE A 79 -0.31 -6.27 5.62
N ALA A 80 0.85 -6.12 4.97
CA ALA A 80 2.08 -6.77 5.37
C ALA A 80 2.53 -6.35 6.79
N GLY A 81 2.29 -5.10 7.18
CA GLY A 81 2.56 -4.62 8.52
C GLY A 81 1.69 -5.27 9.59
N ILE A 82 0.39 -5.42 9.32
CA ILE A 82 -0.52 -6.15 10.22
C ILE A 82 -0.07 -7.62 10.35
N MET A 83 0.27 -8.27 9.24
CA MET A 83 0.75 -9.65 9.22
C MET A 83 2.08 -9.82 9.95
N GLY A 84 3.02 -8.90 9.75
CA GLY A 84 4.32 -8.86 10.44
C GLY A 84 4.15 -8.69 11.95
N TRP A 85 3.21 -7.83 12.38
CA TRP A 85 2.88 -7.67 13.79
C TRP A 85 2.31 -8.96 14.41
N LEU A 86 1.33 -9.58 13.74
CA LEU A 86 0.69 -10.82 14.20
C LEU A 86 1.71 -11.97 14.30
N GLY A 87 2.51 -12.16 13.24
CA GLY A 87 3.57 -13.18 13.20
C GLY A 87 4.64 -12.95 14.26
N GLY A 88 5.11 -11.70 14.41
CA GLY A 88 6.11 -11.34 15.42
C GLY A 88 5.64 -11.62 16.85
N ARG A 89 4.39 -11.28 17.19
CA ARG A 89 3.83 -11.60 18.52
C ARG A 89 3.66 -13.09 18.75
N ALA A 90 3.27 -13.85 17.73
CA ALA A 90 3.15 -15.31 17.84
C ALA A 90 4.51 -15.96 18.15
N LEU A 91 5.57 -15.54 17.46
CA LEU A 91 6.94 -16.01 17.69
C LEU A 91 7.46 -15.62 19.08
N LEU A 92 7.24 -14.38 19.52
CA LEU A 92 7.62 -13.93 20.86
C LEU A 92 6.93 -14.73 21.97
N ARG A 93 5.62 -15.02 21.81
CA ARG A 93 4.89 -15.87 22.77
C ARG A 93 5.44 -17.28 22.84
N ARG A 94 5.80 -17.86 21.68
CA ARG A 94 6.39 -19.20 21.61
C ARG A 94 7.79 -19.25 22.21
N ALA A 95 8.59 -18.20 22.03
CA ALA A 95 9.94 -18.13 22.61
C ALA A 95 9.94 -17.93 24.14
N ALA A 96 8.83 -17.43 24.69
CA ALA A 96 8.66 -17.20 26.13
C ALA A 96 7.93 -18.35 26.87
N ALA A 97 7.51 -19.38 26.13
CA ALA A 97 6.86 -20.60 26.66
C ALA A 97 7.88 -21.74 26.75
#